data_AF-A0A4R9FN25-F1
#
_entry.id   AF-A0A4R9FN25-F1
#
_cell.length_a   1.000
_cell.length_b   1.000
_cell.length_c   1.000
_cell.angle_alpha   90.00
_cell.angle_beta   90.00
_cell.angle_gamma   90.00
#
_symmetry.space_group_name_H-M   'P 1'
#
loop_
_entity.id
_entity.type
_entity.pdbx_description
1 polymer ?
#
loop_
_entity_poly.entity_id
_entity_poly.type
_entity_poly.pdbx_seq_one_letter_code
_entity_poly.pdbx_strand_id
1 'polypeptide(L)'
;MASFQDYSILRRWWKPEFPPAKGYTKSYQAKTPDGDVLQADFHFHDRKIRLTLEVAGENGRIYVATIRDGAILKETDLTTGRSYPLYSRFSPFRDLLSSLPDKDALQILGGAYGVSPEPLGGPERREPRPWEVSTKYDHIFGINRGPSYWERIFRRERKEPLWTRIRRRFWGDFQDYTLGAISALAIWYAYMDFYLLGFALAVFGLLFGGLDWILRKRDPLFSKVILFLGSGSYFYYYGFTRF
;
A
#
# COMPACT_ATOMS: atom_id res chain seq x y z
N MET A 1 13.58 -35.60 -10.62
CA MET A 1 14.24 -34.94 -11.76
C MET A 1 13.16 -34.40 -12.68
N ALA A 2 12.73 -33.16 -12.48
CA ALA A 2 11.74 -32.53 -13.35
C ALA A 2 12.50 -31.84 -14.49
N SER A 3 12.15 -32.16 -15.73
CA SER A 3 12.59 -31.44 -16.91
C SER A 3 12.31 -29.96 -16.70
N PHE A 4 13.33 -29.11 -16.80
CA PHE A 4 13.13 -27.66 -16.93
C PHE A 4 12.42 -27.42 -18.26
N GLN A 5 11.09 -27.44 -18.25
CA GLN A 5 10.30 -26.91 -19.34
C GLN A 5 10.43 -25.39 -19.29
N ASP A 6 10.79 -24.77 -20.41
CA ASP A 6 10.82 -23.32 -20.54
C ASP A 6 9.40 -22.75 -20.55
N TYR A 7 8.80 -22.62 -19.36
CA TYR A 7 7.48 -22.00 -19.16
C TYR A 7 7.43 -20.55 -19.66
N SER A 8 8.58 -19.92 -19.89
CA SER A 8 8.71 -18.60 -20.52
C SER A 8 8.13 -18.58 -21.95
N ILE A 9 8.17 -19.71 -22.67
CA ILE A 9 7.61 -19.85 -24.02
C ILE A 9 6.08 -19.90 -23.94
N LEU A 10 5.53 -20.70 -23.02
CA LEU A 10 4.08 -20.82 -22.81
C LEU A 10 3.46 -19.47 -22.41
N ARG A 11 4.19 -18.67 -21.63
CA ARG A 11 3.76 -17.32 -21.28
C ARG A 11 3.60 -16.39 -22.50
N ARG A 12 4.42 -16.56 -23.53
CA ARG A 12 4.32 -15.76 -24.77
C ARG A 12 3.12 -16.14 -25.63
N TRP A 13 2.50 -17.30 -25.38
CA TRP A 13 1.31 -17.73 -26.12
C TRP A 13 0.05 -16.98 -25.68
N TRP A 14 0.04 -16.47 -24.44
CA TRP A 14 -1.04 -15.62 -23.96
C TRP A 14 -0.98 -14.24 -24.60
N LYS A 15 -2.01 -13.92 -25.37
CA LYS A 15 -2.22 -12.60 -25.98
C LYS A 15 -3.37 -11.89 -25.25
N PRO A 16 -3.21 -10.61 -24.88
CA PRO A 16 -4.30 -9.82 -24.33
C PRO A 16 -5.36 -9.57 -25.41
N GLU A 17 -6.62 -9.79 -25.06
CA GLU A 17 -7.76 -9.53 -25.94
C GLU A 17 -8.85 -8.73 -25.19
N PHE A 18 -9.78 -8.17 -25.96
CA PHE A 18 -10.97 -7.56 -25.37
C PHE A 18 -11.93 -8.65 -24.92
N PRO A 19 -12.48 -8.55 -23.69
CA PRO A 19 -13.39 -9.56 -23.17
C PRO A 19 -14.69 -9.59 -24.01
N PRO A 20 -15.07 -10.73 -24.60
CA PRO A 20 -16.31 -10.87 -25.35
C PRO A 20 -17.53 -10.90 -24.42
N ALA A 21 -17.33 -11.33 -23.16
CA ALA A 21 -18.38 -11.38 -22.16
C ALA A 21 -18.53 -10.03 -21.45
N LYS A 22 -19.76 -9.49 -21.44
CA LYS A 22 -20.10 -8.26 -20.71
C LYS A 22 -19.83 -8.42 -19.21
N GLY A 23 -19.18 -7.40 -18.62
CA GLY A 23 -18.85 -7.36 -17.19
C GLY A 23 -17.44 -7.81 -16.85
N TYR A 24 -16.70 -8.45 -17.76
CA TYR A 24 -15.30 -8.80 -17.52
C TYR A 24 -14.38 -7.64 -17.88
N THR A 25 -13.33 -7.45 -17.09
CA THR A 25 -12.40 -6.31 -17.18
C THR A 25 -11.22 -6.60 -18.12
N LYS A 26 -10.75 -7.85 -18.15
CA LYS A 26 -9.61 -8.28 -18.97
C LYS A 26 -9.89 -9.65 -19.58
N SER A 27 -9.30 -9.93 -20.74
CA SER A 27 -9.28 -11.27 -21.33
C SER A 27 -7.87 -11.61 -21.83
N TYR A 28 -7.49 -12.87 -21.69
CA TYR A 28 -6.31 -13.44 -22.34
C TYR A 28 -6.73 -14.62 -23.21
N GLN A 29 -6.20 -14.70 -24.42
CA GLN A 29 -6.37 -15.83 -25.32
C GLN A 29 -5.02 -16.49 -25.59
N ALA A 30 -4.97 -17.82 -25.55
CA ALA A 30 -3.84 -18.63 -25.96
C ALA A 30 -4.31 -19.66 -26.99
N LYS A 31 -3.47 -19.89 -28.00
CA LYS A 31 -3.70 -20.92 -29.03
C LYS A 31 -2.61 -21.98 -28.92
N THR A 32 -3.02 -23.22 -28.72
CA THR A 32 -2.14 -24.38 -28.63
C THR A 32 -1.72 -24.81 -30.05
N PRO A 33 -0.53 -25.43 -30.23
CA PRO A 33 -0.11 -25.97 -31.53
C PRO A 33 -1.11 -26.97 -32.13
N ASP A 34 -1.85 -27.69 -31.29
CA ASP A 34 -2.90 -28.65 -31.69
C ASP A 34 -4.18 -27.97 -32.23
N GLY A 35 -4.23 -26.63 -32.22
CA GLY A 35 -5.36 -25.85 -32.70
C GLY A 35 -6.39 -25.49 -31.63
N ASP A 36 -6.20 -25.96 -30.39
CA ASP A 36 -7.09 -25.62 -29.27
C ASP A 36 -6.97 -24.15 -28.88
N VAL A 37 -8.10 -23.51 -28.57
CA VAL A 37 -8.14 -22.11 -28.14
C VAL A 37 -8.58 -22.04 -26.69
N LEU A 38 -7.70 -21.51 -25.84
CA LEU A 38 -8.00 -21.20 -24.45
C LEU A 38 -8.22 -19.71 -24.29
N GLN A 39 -9.28 -19.35 -23.60
CA GLN A 39 -9.59 -17.99 -23.25
C GLN A 39 -9.90 -17.89 -21.77
N ALA A 40 -9.31 -16.89 -21.12
CA ALA A 40 -9.53 -16.59 -19.72
C ALA A 40 -10.05 -15.15 -19.59
N ASP A 41 -11.31 -15.00 -19.18
CA ASP A 41 -11.93 -13.71 -18.92
C ASP A 41 -11.93 -13.43 -17.41
N PHE A 42 -11.46 -12.25 -17.01
CA PHE A 42 -11.28 -11.85 -15.61
C PHE A 42 -12.23 -10.74 -15.21
N HIS A 43 -12.91 -10.94 -14.10
CA HIS A 43 -13.67 -9.92 -13.42
C HIS A 43 -12.94 -9.55 -12.12
N PHE A 44 -12.27 -8.39 -12.12
CA PHE A 44 -11.39 -8.00 -11.02
C PHE A 44 -12.16 -7.78 -9.70
N HIS A 45 -13.30 -7.08 -9.76
CA HIS A 45 -14.07 -6.75 -8.55
C HIS A 45 -14.69 -7.98 -7.86
N ASP A 46 -15.35 -8.85 -8.63
CA ASP A 46 -16.00 -10.07 -8.10
C ASP A 46 -15.01 -11.23 -7.84
N ARG A 47 -13.72 -11.03 -8.14
CA ARG A 47 -12.68 -12.07 -8.04
C ARG A 47 -13.10 -13.37 -8.75
N LYS A 48 -13.59 -13.20 -9.97
CA LYS A 48 -14.20 -14.26 -10.76
C LYS A 48 -13.47 -14.40 -12.09
N ILE A 49 -13.20 -15.64 -12.47
CA ILE A 49 -12.60 -15.98 -13.76
C ILE A 49 -13.53 -16.91 -14.52
N ARG A 50 -13.68 -16.65 -15.82
CA ARG A 50 -14.35 -17.55 -16.74
C ARG A 50 -13.31 -18.12 -17.70
N LEU A 51 -13.13 -19.43 -17.65
CA LEU A 51 -12.31 -20.15 -18.60
C LEU A 51 -13.20 -20.67 -19.71
N THR A 52 -12.81 -20.44 -20.95
CA THR A 52 -13.43 -20.97 -22.15
C THR A 52 -12.37 -21.78 -22.89
N LEU A 53 -12.66 -23.04 -23.19
CA LEU A 53 -11.79 -23.95 -23.92
C LEU A 53 -12.54 -24.42 -25.16
N GLU A 54 -11.98 -24.15 -26.32
CA GLU A 54 -12.43 -24.69 -27.60
C GLU A 54 -11.46 -25.79 -28.02
N VAL A 55 -11.96 -27.03 -28.11
CA VAL A 55 -11.14 -28.19 -28.44
C VAL A 55 -11.28 -28.52 -29.93
N ALA A 56 -10.20 -28.35 -30.69
CA ALA A 56 -10.17 -28.61 -32.12
C ALA A 56 -10.40 -30.10 -32.44
N GLY A 57 -9.82 -30.99 -31.63
CA GLY A 57 -9.99 -32.45 -31.75
C GLY A 57 -11.42 -32.95 -31.51
N GLU A 58 -12.30 -32.14 -30.94
CA GLU A 58 -13.71 -32.50 -30.69
C GLU A 58 -14.69 -31.71 -31.57
N ASN A 59 -14.29 -31.39 -32.79
CA ASN A 59 -15.06 -30.57 -33.74
C ASN A 59 -15.40 -29.16 -33.19
N GLY A 60 -14.48 -28.54 -32.44
CA GLY A 60 -14.68 -27.19 -31.91
C GLY A 60 -15.72 -27.11 -30.78
N ARG A 61 -15.87 -28.18 -29.99
CA ARG A 61 -16.70 -28.12 -28.78
C ARG A 61 -16.16 -27.08 -27.81
N ILE A 62 -17.08 -26.28 -27.27
CA ILE A 62 -16.74 -25.17 -26.39
C ILE A 62 -17.16 -25.51 -24.97
N TYR A 63 -16.18 -25.56 -24.09
CA TYR A 63 -16.35 -25.81 -22.68
C TYR A 63 -16.15 -24.53 -21.89
N VAL A 64 -17.04 -24.26 -20.94
CA VAL A 64 -16.98 -23.06 -20.10
C VAL A 64 -16.98 -23.46 -18.64
N ALA A 65 -15.95 -23.01 -17.92
CA ALA A 65 -15.85 -23.08 -16.48
C ALA A 65 -15.88 -21.68 -15.89
N THR A 66 -16.60 -21.51 -14.80
CA THR A 66 -16.66 -20.27 -14.03
C THR A 66 -16.16 -20.55 -12.62
N ILE A 67 -15.11 -19.86 -12.21
CA ILE A 67 -14.41 -20.07 -10.94
C ILE A 67 -14.39 -18.75 -10.17
N ARG A 68 -14.49 -18.85 -8.84
CA ARG A 68 -14.36 -17.72 -7.92
C ARG A 68 -13.53 -18.17 -6.73
N ASP A 69 -12.39 -17.51 -6.52
CA ASP A 69 -11.47 -17.77 -5.40
C ASP A 69 -11.21 -19.27 -5.15
N GLY A 70 -10.85 -20.01 -6.20
CA GLY A 70 -10.57 -21.45 -6.14
C GLY A 70 -11.80 -22.37 -6.15
N ALA A 71 -13.00 -21.84 -5.91
CA ALA A 71 -14.24 -22.61 -5.97
C ALA A 71 -14.84 -22.61 -7.39
N ILE A 72 -15.10 -23.80 -7.93
CA ILE A 72 -15.77 -23.97 -9.23
C ILE A 72 -17.27 -23.73 -9.04
N LEU A 73 -17.79 -22.65 -9.62
CA LEU A 73 -19.21 -22.27 -9.51
C LEU A 73 -20.08 -22.98 -10.55
N LYS A 74 -19.59 -23.07 -11.78
CA LYS A 74 -20.34 -23.62 -12.90
C LYS A 74 -19.39 -24.21 -13.94
N GLU A 75 -19.68 -25.43 -14.37
CA GLU A 75 -19.03 -26.09 -15.49
C GLU A 75 -20.10 -26.49 -16.49
N THR A 76 -19.97 -26.03 -17.72
CA THR A 76 -20.95 -26.30 -18.77
C THR A 76 -20.26 -26.55 -20.10
N ASP A 77 -20.73 -27.56 -20.80
CA ASP A 77 -20.49 -27.71 -22.22
C ASP A 77 -21.51 -26.81 -22.95
N LEU A 78 -21.03 -25.83 -23.72
CA LEU A 78 -21.90 -24.93 -24.48
C LEU A 78 -22.53 -25.59 -25.69
N THR A 79 -21.91 -26.64 -26.24
CA THR A 79 -22.45 -27.36 -27.41
C THR A 79 -23.68 -28.16 -27.02
N THR A 80 -23.67 -28.78 -25.83
CA THR A 80 -24.83 -29.56 -25.32
C THR A 80 -25.71 -28.77 -24.35
N GLY A 81 -25.22 -27.65 -23.81
CA GLY A 81 -25.89 -26.85 -22.78
C GLY A 81 -25.97 -27.53 -21.41
N ARG A 82 -25.34 -28.70 -21.23
CA ARG A 82 -25.41 -29.50 -20.00
C ARG A 82 -24.27 -29.15 -19.06
N SER A 83 -24.53 -29.32 -17.77
CA SER A 83 -23.45 -29.28 -16.77
C SER A 83 -22.61 -30.55 -16.92
N TYR A 84 -21.30 -30.39 -17.10
CA TYR A 84 -20.38 -31.48 -17.36
C TYR A 84 -19.07 -31.22 -16.62
N PRO A 85 -18.46 -32.22 -15.95
CA PRO A 85 -17.22 -32.02 -15.21
C PRO A 85 -16.04 -31.78 -16.17
N LEU A 86 -15.38 -30.62 -16.06
CA LEU A 86 -14.36 -30.19 -17.03
C LEU A 86 -12.93 -30.49 -16.59
N TYR A 87 -12.75 -31.19 -15.47
CA TYR A 87 -11.42 -31.49 -14.93
C TYR A 87 -10.52 -32.24 -15.92
N SER A 88 -11.03 -33.27 -16.59
CA SER A 88 -10.27 -34.05 -17.58
C SER A 88 -9.87 -33.23 -18.82
N ARG A 89 -10.57 -32.12 -19.09
CA ARG A 89 -10.33 -31.24 -20.25
C ARG A 89 -9.38 -30.11 -19.94
N PHE A 90 -9.46 -29.52 -18.75
CA PHE A 90 -8.55 -28.46 -18.33
C PHE A 90 -7.23 -28.98 -17.73
N SER A 91 -7.22 -30.18 -17.14
CA SER A 91 -6.01 -30.74 -16.52
C SER A 91 -4.80 -30.86 -17.46
N PRO A 92 -4.94 -31.23 -18.76
CA PRO A 92 -3.81 -31.24 -19.69
C PRO A 92 -3.20 -29.84 -19.91
N PHE A 93 -4.03 -28.78 -19.84
CA PHE A 93 -3.60 -27.40 -20.04
C PHE A 93 -3.18 -26.70 -18.74
N ARG A 94 -3.01 -27.44 -17.64
CA ARG A 94 -2.65 -26.86 -16.34
C ARG A 94 -1.37 -26.03 -16.40
N ASP A 95 -0.37 -26.47 -17.17
CA ASP A 95 0.93 -25.79 -17.26
C ASP A 95 0.81 -24.48 -18.03
N LEU A 96 -0.01 -24.46 -19.08
CA LEU A 96 -0.33 -23.26 -19.87
C LEU A 96 -1.18 -22.27 -19.08
N LEU A 97 -2.18 -22.74 -18.33
CA LEU A 97 -2.98 -21.93 -17.41
C LEU A 97 -2.10 -21.35 -16.29
N SER A 98 -1.15 -22.14 -15.78
CA SER A 98 -0.21 -21.70 -14.74
C SER A 98 0.80 -20.66 -15.24
N SER A 99 1.00 -20.56 -16.56
CA SER A 99 1.85 -19.53 -17.19
C SER A 99 1.08 -18.26 -17.57
N LEU A 100 -0.13 -18.05 -17.04
CA LEU A 100 -0.89 -16.80 -17.22
C LEU A 100 -0.05 -15.58 -16.75
N PRO A 101 -0.11 -14.45 -17.47
CA PRO A 101 0.75 -13.31 -17.17
C PRO A 101 0.35 -12.54 -15.91
N ASP A 102 -0.94 -12.57 -15.54
CA ASP A 102 -1.50 -11.88 -14.38
C ASP A 102 -1.46 -12.77 -13.12
N LYS A 103 -0.94 -12.25 -12.01
CA LYS A 103 -0.86 -12.99 -10.74
C LYS A 103 -2.22 -13.11 -10.03
N ASP A 104 -3.02 -12.04 -10.09
CA ASP A 104 -4.34 -12.02 -9.45
C ASP A 104 -5.27 -13.04 -10.10
N ALA A 105 -5.14 -13.23 -11.41
CA ALA A 105 -5.78 -14.28 -12.19
C ALA A 105 -5.49 -15.69 -11.65
N LEU A 106 -4.22 -15.99 -11.39
CA LEU A 106 -3.79 -17.28 -10.84
C LEU A 106 -4.25 -17.47 -9.40
N GLN A 107 -4.26 -16.40 -8.60
CA GLN A 107 -4.80 -16.44 -7.24
C GLN A 107 -6.32 -16.71 -7.22
N ILE A 108 -7.07 -16.13 -8.17
CA ILE A 108 -8.51 -16.40 -8.33
C ILE A 108 -8.76 -17.85 -8.77
N LEU A 109 -7.89 -18.40 -9.63
CA LEU A 109 -7.95 -19.82 -10.00
C LEU A 109 -7.66 -20.73 -8.80
N GLY A 110 -6.78 -20.31 -7.89
CA GLY A 110 -6.67 -20.88 -6.54
C GLY A 110 -6.40 -22.38 -6.48
N GLY A 111 -5.74 -22.97 -7.49
CA GLY A 111 -5.52 -24.41 -7.56
C GLY A 111 -6.56 -25.21 -8.35
N ALA A 112 -7.61 -24.56 -8.87
CA ALA A 112 -8.62 -25.22 -9.69
C ALA A 112 -7.96 -25.93 -10.89
N TYR A 113 -8.40 -27.16 -11.17
CA TYR A 113 -7.84 -28.03 -12.22
C TYR A 113 -6.34 -28.37 -12.07
N GLY A 114 -5.77 -28.19 -10.87
CA GLY A 114 -4.35 -28.43 -10.62
C GLY A 114 -3.43 -27.34 -11.14
N VAL A 115 -3.96 -26.14 -11.39
CA VAL A 115 -3.19 -24.95 -11.80
C VAL A 115 -2.39 -24.41 -10.62
N SER A 116 -1.12 -24.06 -10.85
CA SER A 116 -0.30 -23.43 -9.82
C SER A 116 -0.81 -22.01 -9.52
N PRO A 117 -1.04 -21.64 -8.24
CA PRO A 117 -1.40 -20.27 -7.88
C PRO A 117 -0.23 -19.29 -8.07
N GLU A 118 0.99 -19.80 -8.18
CA GLU A 118 2.18 -19.02 -8.50
C GLU A 118 2.51 -19.12 -10.00
N PRO A 119 2.86 -17.99 -10.65
CA PRO A 119 3.13 -17.97 -12.08
C PRO A 119 4.36 -18.80 -12.45
N LEU A 120 4.17 -19.81 -13.29
CA LEU A 120 5.26 -20.58 -13.88
C LEU A 120 5.93 -19.76 -15.00
N GLY A 121 7.27 -19.72 -15.03
CA GLY A 121 8.01 -18.97 -16.05
C GLY A 121 7.96 -17.44 -15.91
N GLY A 122 7.58 -16.94 -14.73
CA GLY A 122 7.81 -15.55 -14.35
C GLY A 122 9.32 -15.22 -14.35
N PRO A 123 9.72 -13.93 -14.45
CA PRO A 123 11.11 -13.57 -14.18
C PRO A 123 11.45 -14.16 -12.82
N GLU A 124 12.48 -15.02 -12.80
CA GLU A 124 12.95 -15.71 -11.61
C GLU A 124 12.98 -14.65 -10.50
N ARG A 125 12.15 -14.84 -9.47
CA ARG A 125 12.19 -13.96 -8.31
C ARG A 125 13.62 -14.18 -7.82
N ARG A 126 14.51 -13.20 -8.06
CA ARG A 126 15.81 -13.16 -7.39
C ARG A 126 15.46 -13.06 -5.93
N GLU A 127 15.23 -14.20 -5.29
CA GLU A 127 15.28 -14.31 -3.86
C GLU A 127 16.66 -13.79 -3.52
N PRO A 128 16.75 -12.64 -2.83
CA PRO A 128 18.02 -12.02 -2.59
C PRO A 128 18.83 -13.06 -1.84
N ARG A 129 19.92 -13.50 -2.46
CA ARG A 129 20.74 -14.57 -1.90
C ARG A 129 21.20 -14.07 -0.51
N PRO A 130 21.27 -14.91 0.52
CA PRO A 130 21.58 -14.45 1.88
C PRO A 130 22.85 -13.59 1.97
N TRP A 131 23.82 -13.83 1.07
CA TRP A 131 25.06 -13.05 0.96
C TRP A 131 24.90 -11.70 0.24
N GLU A 132 23.88 -11.48 -0.58
CA GLU A 132 23.55 -10.17 -1.18
C GLU A 132 22.89 -9.22 -0.19
N VAL A 133 22.31 -9.76 0.90
CA VAL A 133 21.67 -9.00 2.00
C VAL A 133 22.63 -8.83 3.20
N SER A 134 23.84 -9.38 3.12
CA SER A 134 24.82 -9.28 4.20
C SER A 134 25.41 -7.87 4.31
N THR A 135 24.73 -7.00 5.06
CA THR A 135 25.19 -5.65 5.44
C THR A 135 26.38 -5.65 6.41
N LYS A 136 26.84 -6.83 6.86
CA LYS A 136 27.85 -6.97 7.90
C LYS A 136 29.20 -6.35 7.51
N TYR A 137 29.55 -6.30 6.22
CA TYR A 137 30.85 -5.79 5.76
C TYR A 137 30.75 -4.54 4.87
N ASP A 138 29.55 -4.02 4.60
CA ASP A 138 29.35 -2.83 3.74
C ASP A 138 30.10 -1.59 4.28
N HIS A 139 30.28 -1.51 5.61
CA HIS A 139 31.04 -0.45 6.26
C HIS A 139 32.55 -0.53 6.03
N ILE A 140 33.10 -1.72 5.77
CA ILE A 140 34.54 -1.93 5.49
C ILE A 140 34.85 -1.48 4.05
N PHE A 141 33.93 -1.69 3.12
CA PHE A 141 34.09 -1.32 1.71
C PHE A 141 33.62 0.11 1.39
N GLY A 142 33.20 0.90 2.39
CA GLY A 142 32.73 2.27 2.18
C GLY A 142 31.46 2.39 1.33
N ILE A 143 30.70 1.29 1.19
CA ILE A 143 29.49 1.25 0.37
C ILE A 143 28.33 1.84 1.18
N ASN A 144 28.11 3.15 1.05
CA ASN A 144 26.95 3.83 1.63
C ASN A 144 25.70 3.57 0.77
N ARG A 145 25.09 2.39 0.89
CA ARG A 145 23.70 2.18 0.42
C ARG A 145 22.77 2.93 1.37
N GLY A 146 22.44 4.17 1.02
CA GLY A 146 21.44 4.95 1.74
C GLY A 146 20.11 4.19 1.80
N PRO A 147 19.34 4.31 2.90
CA PRO A 147 18.09 3.57 3.06
C PRO A 147 17.13 3.94 1.94
N SER A 148 16.49 2.92 1.34
CA SER A 148 15.49 3.13 0.30
C SER A 148 14.35 4.00 0.84
N TYR A 149 13.80 4.86 -0.01
CA TYR A 149 12.70 5.77 0.35
C TYR A 149 11.54 5.01 1.03
N TRP A 150 11.27 3.78 0.58
CA TRP A 150 10.27 2.87 1.14
C TRP A 150 10.64 2.30 2.51
N GLU A 151 11.91 1.97 2.76
CA GLU A 151 12.37 1.54 4.10
C GLU A 151 12.28 2.67 5.12
N ARG A 152 12.40 3.92 4.67
CA ARG A 152 12.22 5.11 5.52
C ARG A 152 10.76 5.32 5.94
N ILE A 153 9.81 4.93 5.10
CA ILE A 153 8.36 5.02 5.35
C ILE A 153 7.85 3.80 6.14
N PHE A 154 8.36 2.60 5.84
CA PHE A 154 7.94 1.35 6.48
C PHE A 154 8.73 0.95 7.72
N ARG A 155 9.83 1.65 8.03
CA ARG A 155 10.39 1.62 9.39
C ARG A 155 9.34 2.20 10.34
N ARG A 156 8.56 1.32 10.96
CA ARG A 156 8.02 1.57 12.29
C ARG A 156 9.22 1.92 13.16
N GLU A 157 9.42 3.22 13.37
CA GLU A 157 10.30 3.71 14.41
C GLU A 157 9.98 2.90 15.66
N ARG A 158 10.99 2.22 16.23
CA ARG A 158 10.88 1.66 17.57
C ARG A 158 10.34 2.80 18.43
N LYS A 159 9.06 2.72 18.81
CA LYS A 159 8.41 3.75 19.61
C LYS A 159 9.25 3.87 20.87
N GLU A 160 10.01 4.96 20.99
CA GLU A 160 10.62 5.32 22.25
C GLU A 160 9.53 5.26 23.33
N PRO A 161 9.84 4.76 24.54
CA PRO A 161 8.85 4.64 25.59
C PRO A 161 8.14 5.99 25.76
N LEU A 162 6.80 5.98 25.81
CA LEU A 162 5.97 7.19 25.86
C LEU A 162 6.46 8.18 26.95
N TRP A 163 7.02 7.65 28.03
CA TRP A 163 7.61 8.39 29.13
C TRP A 163 8.82 9.27 28.75
N THR A 164 9.76 8.77 27.94
CA THR A 164 10.94 9.57 27.54
C THR A 164 10.53 10.69 26.59
N ARG A 165 9.54 10.41 25.72
CA ARG A 165 8.95 11.41 24.82
C ARG A 165 8.22 12.50 25.60
N ILE A 166 7.40 12.14 26.58
CA ILE A 166 6.67 13.09 27.44
C ILE A 166 7.66 13.91 28.28
N ARG A 167 8.64 13.28 28.93
CA ARG A 167 9.63 13.99 29.76
C ARG A 167 10.44 14.98 28.94
N ARG A 168 10.96 14.59 27.77
CA ARG A 168 11.74 15.49 26.91
C ARG A 168 10.88 16.64 26.35
N ARG A 169 9.59 16.39 26.08
CA ARG A 169 8.63 17.40 25.61
C ARG A 169 8.29 18.41 26.72
N PHE A 170 7.96 17.91 27.91
CA PHE A 170 7.60 18.72 29.08
C PHE A 170 8.65 19.79 29.43
N TRP A 171 9.94 19.45 29.42
CA TRP A 171 11.00 20.41 29.74
C TRP A 171 11.12 21.54 28.70
N GLY A 172 10.97 21.23 27.41
CA GLY A 172 11.00 22.25 26.37
C GLY A 172 9.79 23.18 26.44
N ASP A 173 8.61 22.61 26.65
CA ASP A 173 7.38 23.39 26.74
C ASP A 173 7.37 24.27 27.99
N PHE A 174 7.83 23.75 29.13
CA PHE A 174 7.98 24.51 30.38
C PHE A 174 8.89 25.72 30.21
N GLN A 175 10.04 25.55 29.54
CA GLN A 175 10.95 26.66 29.25
C GLN A 175 10.26 27.76 28.44
N ASP A 176 9.51 27.41 27.39
CA ASP A 176 8.83 28.42 26.59
C ASP A 176 7.69 29.12 27.35
N TYR A 177 6.95 28.40 28.21
CA TYR A 177 5.95 29.02 29.07
C TYR A 177 6.59 30.02 30.03
N THR A 178 7.68 29.63 30.70
CA THR A 178 8.39 30.52 31.62
C THR A 178 8.97 31.74 30.90
N LEU A 179 9.61 31.55 29.74
CA LEU A 179 10.23 32.64 29.00
C LEU A 179 9.18 33.60 28.43
N GLY A 180 8.05 33.09 27.94
CA GLY A 180 6.93 33.91 27.49
C GLY A 180 6.27 34.70 28.62
N ALA A 181 6.02 34.06 29.76
CA ALA A 181 5.43 34.72 30.91
C ALA A 181 6.36 35.79 31.51
N ILE A 182 7.65 35.48 31.69
CA ILE A 182 8.63 36.44 32.22
C ILE A 182 8.79 37.62 31.27
N SER A 183 8.89 37.38 29.96
CA SER A 183 9.01 38.46 28.96
C SER A 183 7.78 39.37 28.95
N ALA A 184 6.58 38.80 29.02
CA ALA A 184 5.34 39.57 29.07
C ALA A 184 5.21 40.36 30.38
N LEU A 185 5.57 39.77 31.53
CA LEU A 185 5.59 40.45 32.82
C LEU A 185 6.66 41.56 32.88
N ALA A 186 7.79 41.39 32.21
CA ALA A 186 8.82 42.43 32.12
C ALA A 186 8.31 43.65 31.33
N ILE A 187 7.59 43.42 30.22
CA ILE A 187 6.93 44.49 29.46
C ILE A 187 5.87 45.17 30.32
N TRP A 188 5.04 44.40 31.03
CA TRP A 188 4.07 44.97 31.95
C TRP A 188 4.74 45.79 33.06
N TYR A 189 5.83 45.33 33.65
CA TYR A 189 6.54 46.07 34.69
C TYR A 189 7.16 47.38 34.18
N ALA A 190 7.62 47.41 32.93
CA ALA A 190 8.20 48.60 32.32
C ALA A 190 7.16 49.68 31.99
N TYR A 191 5.97 49.29 31.52
CA TYR A 191 4.94 50.23 31.06
C TYR A 191 3.76 50.38 32.03
N MET A 192 3.64 49.48 33.01
CA MET A 192 2.53 49.36 33.97
C MET A 192 1.15 49.32 33.31
N ASP A 193 1.08 48.79 32.09
CA ASP A 193 -0.12 48.78 31.25
C ASP A 193 -0.59 47.35 30.94
N PHE A 194 -1.83 47.07 31.31
CA PHE A 194 -2.49 45.78 31.11
C PHE A 194 -2.86 45.50 29.65
N TYR A 195 -3.08 46.55 28.85
CA TYR A 195 -3.31 46.45 27.41
C TYR A 195 -2.06 45.88 26.72
N LEU A 196 -0.89 46.48 27.01
CA LEU A 196 0.41 46.04 26.50
C LEU A 196 0.78 44.63 26.99
N LEU A 197 0.44 44.27 28.22
CA LEU A 197 0.61 42.91 28.74
C LEU A 197 -0.19 41.89 27.91
N GLY A 198 -1.47 42.17 27.66
CA GLY A 198 -2.35 41.30 26.89
C GLY A 198 -1.87 41.12 25.45
N PHE A 199 -1.45 42.21 24.81
CA PHE A 199 -0.87 42.19 23.48
C PHE A 199 0.45 41.38 23.44
N ALA A 200 1.35 41.60 24.40
CA ALA A 200 2.62 40.88 24.48
C ALA A 200 2.42 39.37 24.65
N LEU A 201 1.49 38.93 25.51
CA LEU A 201 1.16 37.51 25.69
C LEU A 201 0.65 36.86 24.39
N ALA A 202 -0.21 37.55 23.64
CA ALA A 202 -0.71 37.05 22.36
C ALA A 202 0.41 36.92 21.31
N VAL A 203 1.30 37.92 21.22
CA VAL A 203 2.45 37.91 20.30
C VAL A 203 3.42 36.78 20.66
N PHE A 204 3.77 36.62 21.94
CA PHE A 204 4.64 35.53 22.37
C PHE A 204 4.01 34.14 22.17
N GLY A 205 2.70 34.01 22.35
CA GLY A 205 1.98 32.77 22.04
C GLY A 205 2.12 32.35 20.59
N LEU A 206 1.98 33.30 19.66
CA LEU A 206 2.17 33.07 18.23
C LEU A 206 3.63 32.81 17.87
N LEU A 207 4.57 33.57 18.44
CA LEU A 207 6.01 33.38 18.19
C LEU A 207 6.49 32.01 18.64
N PHE A 208 6.16 31.58 19.85
CA PHE A 208 6.59 30.26 20.33
C PHE A 208 5.87 29.11 19.63
N GLY A 209 4.59 29.26 19.29
CA GLY A 209 3.87 28.29 18.46
C GLY A 209 4.49 28.15 17.06
N GLY A 210 4.83 29.28 16.43
CA GLY A 210 5.48 29.31 15.12
C GLY A 210 6.93 28.79 15.14
N LEU A 211 7.70 29.13 16.17
CA LEU A 211 9.08 28.65 16.35
C LEU A 211 9.13 27.13 16.56
N ASP A 212 8.15 26.56 17.28
CA ASP A 212 8.04 25.11 17.45
C ASP A 212 7.82 24.41 16.11
N TRP A 213 7.03 25.01 15.21
CA TRP A 213 6.76 24.49 13.86
C TRP A 213 7.96 24.64 12.91
N ILE A 214 8.54 25.85 12.82
CA ILE A 214 9.58 26.18 11.83
C ILE A 214 10.96 25.65 12.25
N LEU A 215 11.35 25.89 13.50
CA LEU A 215 12.74 25.71 13.93
C LEU A 215 12.97 24.35 14.61
N ARG A 216 11.97 23.88 15.38
CA ARG A 216 12.08 22.62 16.13
C ARG A 216 11.47 21.43 15.41
N LYS A 217 10.77 21.63 14.28
CA LYS A 217 10.08 20.58 13.50
C LYS A 217 9.19 19.68 14.37
N ARG A 218 8.56 20.27 15.40
CA ARG A 218 7.65 19.58 16.33
C ARG A 218 6.22 20.01 16.04
N ASP A 219 5.26 19.14 16.34
CA ASP A 219 3.85 19.53 16.31
C ASP A 219 3.64 20.64 17.36
N PRO A 220 3.23 21.85 16.95
CA PRO A 220 2.98 22.93 17.90
C PRO A 220 1.89 22.47 18.87
N LEU A 221 2.15 22.60 20.17
CA LEU A 221 1.13 22.30 21.17
C LEU A 221 0.02 23.34 21.06
N PHE A 222 -1.10 22.93 20.47
CA PHE A 222 -2.28 23.79 20.33
C PHE A 222 -2.73 24.36 21.69
N SER A 223 -2.57 23.59 22.76
CA SER A 223 -2.84 24.02 24.14
C SER A 223 -2.00 25.22 24.58
N LYS A 224 -0.73 25.33 24.15
CA LYS A 224 0.16 26.46 24.48
C LYS A 224 -0.31 27.74 23.81
N VAL A 225 -0.60 27.66 22.52
CA VAL A 225 -1.08 28.81 21.75
C VAL A 225 -2.42 29.31 22.30
N ILE A 226 -3.36 28.41 22.62
CA ILE A 226 -4.64 28.78 23.24
C ILE A 226 -4.43 29.42 24.62
N LEU A 227 -3.53 28.90 25.46
CA LEU A 227 -3.31 29.45 26.79
C LEU A 227 -2.78 30.89 26.71
N PHE A 228 -1.78 31.14 25.85
CA PHE A 228 -1.23 32.48 25.64
C PHE A 228 -2.22 33.44 24.97
N LEU A 229 -2.98 32.98 23.97
CA LEU A 229 -4.01 33.80 23.34
C LEU A 229 -5.16 34.10 24.31
N GLY A 230 -5.65 33.10 25.05
CA GLY A 230 -6.74 33.25 26.01
C GLY A 230 -6.38 34.18 27.17
N SER A 231 -5.20 33.99 27.75
CA SER A 231 -4.68 34.92 28.78
C SER A 231 -4.41 36.31 28.21
N GLY A 232 -3.82 36.40 27.02
CA GLY A 232 -3.60 37.68 26.33
C GLY A 232 -4.89 38.44 26.05
N SER A 233 -5.90 37.77 25.51
CA SER A 233 -7.24 38.34 25.27
C SER A 233 -7.90 38.81 26.56
N TYR A 234 -7.79 38.02 27.65
CA TYR A 234 -8.32 38.41 28.95
C TYR A 234 -7.67 39.70 29.47
N PHE A 235 -6.34 39.77 29.51
CA PHE A 235 -5.63 40.94 30.01
C PHE A 235 -5.77 42.16 29.10
N TYR A 236 -5.83 41.96 27.79
CA TYR A 236 -6.07 43.02 26.81
C TYR A 236 -7.46 43.64 27.02
N TYR A 237 -8.49 42.81 27.15
CA TYR A 237 -9.86 43.27 27.40
C TYR A 237 -9.99 43.93 28.78
N TYR A 238 -9.37 43.36 29.80
CA TYR A 238 -9.35 43.93 31.14
C TYR A 238 -8.65 45.29 31.18
N GLY A 239 -7.50 45.40 30.52
CA GLY A 239 -6.79 46.67 30.33
C GLY A 239 -7.69 47.70 29.66
N PHE A 240 -8.24 47.37 28.48
CA PHE A 240 -9.09 48.29 27.72
C PHE A 240 -10.36 48.77 28.45
N THR A 241 -10.92 47.96 29.35
CA THR A 241 -12.20 48.29 30.02
C THR A 241 -12.04 48.91 31.40
N ARG A 242 -10.93 48.65 32.10
CA ARG A 242 -10.74 49.07 33.50
C ARG A 242 -9.59 50.05 33.72
N PHE A 243 -8.71 50.23 32.74
CA PHE A 243 -7.56 51.12 32.79
C PHE A 243 -7.52 51.98 31.52
#